data_AF-A0A7V2FYJ4-F1
#
_entry.id   AF-A0A7V2FYJ4-F1
#
_cell.length_a   1.000
_cell.length_b   1.000
_cell.length_c   1.000
_cell.angle_alpha   90.00
_cell.angle_beta   90.00
_cell.angle_gamma   90.00
#
_symmetry.space_group_name_H-M   'P 1'
#
loop_
_entity.id
_entity.type
_entity.pdbx_description
1 polymer ?
#
loop_
_entity_poly.entity_id
_entity_poly.type
_entity_poly.pdbx_seq_one_letter_code
_entity_poly.pdbx_strand_id
1 'polypeptide(L)' 'MYHTITFAADVQADLEISPKHHLEKTLLRKGSRWDVQIKPYVVETDDGPVEVADLFFADGRVARGVPFGVFAFVD' A
#
# COMPACT_ATOMS: atom_id res chain seq x y z
N MET A 1 -4.36 5.85 -13.04
CA MET A 1 -5.49 4.91 -13.25
C MET A 1 -5.76 4.23 -11.92
N TYR A 2 -7.02 3.93 -11.60
CA TYR A 2 -7.36 3.17 -10.40
C TYR A 2 -7.40 1.68 -10.74
N HIS A 3 -7.02 0.85 -9.76
CA HIS A 3 -7.05 -0.61 -9.82
C HIS A 3 -7.79 -1.13 -8.59
N THR A 4 -8.61 -2.18 -8.77
CA THR A 4 -9.19 -2.89 -7.64
C THR A 4 -8.18 -3.90 -7.12
N ILE A 5 -7.78 -3.79 -5.85
CA ILE A 5 -6.89 -4.75 -5.19
C ILE A 5 -7.57 -5.41 -4.00
N THR A 6 -7.07 -6.59 -3.62
CA THR A 6 -7.35 -7.20 -2.32
C THR A 6 -6.07 -7.52 -1.56
N PHE A 7 -6.09 -7.36 -0.25
CA PHE A 7 -4.97 -7.74 0.61
C PHE A 7 -4.99 -9.24 0.92
N ALA A 8 -3.88 -9.93 0.70
CA ALA A 8 -3.72 -11.36 0.96
C ALA A 8 -3.42 -11.67 2.44
N ALA A 9 -2.97 -10.67 3.20
CA ALA A 9 -2.66 -10.74 4.62
C ALA A 9 -3.07 -9.44 5.34
N ASP A 10 -3.10 -9.48 6.68
CA ASP A 10 -3.20 -8.26 7.47
C ASP A 10 -1.85 -7.52 7.39
N VAL A 11 -1.86 -6.26 6.95
CA VAL A 11 -0.65 -5.47 6.69
C VAL A 11 -0.67 -4.22 7.54
N GLN A 12 0.37 -4.02 8.33
CA GLN A 12 0.64 -2.70 8.91
C GLN A 12 1.32 -1.85 7.85
N ALA A 13 0.69 -0.74 7.48
CA ALA A 13 1.25 0.22 6.56
C ALA A 13 1.32 1.59 7.22
N ASP A 14 2.36 2.34 6.88
CA ASP A 14 2.47 3.74 7.23
C ASP A 14 1.50 4.53 6.35
N LEU A 15 0.47 5.07 6.98
CA LEU A 15 -0.59 5.83 6.34
C LEU A 15 -0.29 7.32 6.47
N GLU A 16 -0.09 7.98 5.33
CA GLU A 16 0.04 9.42 5.24
C GLU A 16 -1.35 10.02 5.02
N ILE A 17 -1.85 10.73 6.04
CA ILE A 17 -3.14 11.44 6.00
C ILE A 17 -2.94 12.88 5.49
N SER A 18 -1.74 13.46 5.68
CA SER A 18 -1.33 14.70 5.00
C SER A 18 0.18 14.77 4.81
N PRO A 19 0.69 15.51 3.80
CA PRO A 19 2.14 15.65 3.52
C PRO A 19 2.98 16.27 4.64
N LYS A 20 2.34 16.78 5.70
CA LYS A 20 2.98 17.43 6.85
C LYS A 20 2.64 16.77 8.18
N HIS A 21 1.91 15.65 8.20
CA HIS A 21 1.55 14.96 9.43
C HIS A 21 2.18 13.59 9.54
N HIS A 22 2.28 13.16 10.81
CA HIS A 22 2.73 11.85 11.26
C HIS A 22 2.18 10.72 10.39
N LEU A 23 3.08 9.81 10.00
CA LEU A 23 2.68 8.51 9.47
C LEU A 23 1.94 7.77 10.59
N GLU A 24 0.66 7.51 10.40
CA GLU A 24 -0.10 6.67 11.32
C GLU A 24 0.02 5.22 10.85
N LYS A 25 0.40 4.32 11.76
CA LYS A 25 0.36 2.89 11.47
C LYS A 25 -1.09 2.43 11.41
N THR A 26 -1.57 2.11 10.22
CA THR A 26 -2.90 1.54 10.03
C THR A 26 -2.81 0.06 9.70
N LEU A 27 -3.85 -0.67 10.06
CA LEU A 27 -3.98 -2.08 9.74
C LEU A 27 -4.91 -2.25 8.54
N LEU A 28 -4.31 -2.58 7.39
CA LEU A 28 -5.04 -2.97 6.18
C LEU A 28 -5.41 -4.45 6.32
N ARG A 29 -6.71 -4.73 6.34
CA ARG A 29 -7.23 -6.06 6.66
C ARG A 29 -7.17 -6.99 5.45
N LYS A 30 -6.79 -8.24 5.69
CA LYS A 30 -6.90 -9.33 4.71
C LYS A 30 -8.32 -9.40 4.14
N GLY A 31 -8.43 -9.60 2.83
CA GLY A 31 -9.69 -9.75 2.10
C GLY A 31 -10.47 -8.45 1.92
N SER A 32 -10.00 -7.32 2.47
CA SER A 32 -10.56 -6.02 2.12
C SER A 32 -10.25 -5.70 0.66
N ARG A 33 -11.21 -5.09 -0.03
CA ARG A 33 -11.09 -4.66 -1.42
C ARG A 33 -11.06 -3.15 -1.48
N TRP A 34 -10.13 -2.62 -2.27
CA TRP A 34 -9.91 -1.17 -2.38
C TRP A 34 -9.60 -0.79 -3.81
N ASP A 35 -10.18 0.34 -4.22
CA ASP A 35 -9.80 1.03 -5.44
C ASP A 35 -8.65 1.99 -5.12
N VAL A 36 -7.48 1.74 -5.71
CA VAL A 36 -6.27 2.51 -5.45
C VAL A 36 -5.57 2.93 -6.74
N GLN A 37 -4.93 4.09 -6.73
CA GLN A 37 -3.84 4.34 -7.68
C GLN A 37 -2.55 3.76 -7.10
N ILE A 38 -1.71 3.20 -7.97
CA ILE A 38 -0.51 2.49 -7.56
C ILE A 38 0.70 3.19 -8.14
N LYS A 39 1.67 3.54 -7.30
CA LYS A 39 2.98 4.02 -7.72
C LYS A 39 4.05 2.99 -7.32
N PRO A 40 4.48 2.12 -8.24
CA PRO A 40 5.50 1.09 -7.96
C PRO A 40 6.91 1.69 -7.85
N TYR A 41 7.74 1.09 -7.01
CA TYR A 41 9.18 1.32 -6.94
C TYR A 41 9.90 0.15 -6.24
N VAL A 42 11.24 0.16 -6.28
CA VAL A 42 12.08 -0.83 -5.60
C VAL A 42 12.80 -0.17 -4.43
N VAL A 43 12.84 -0.85 -3.29
CA VAL A 43 13.64 -0.46 -2.12
C VAL A 43 14.78 -1.46 -1.97
N GLU A 44 16.01 -0.96 -1.92
CA GLU A 44 17.17 -1.77 -1.56
C GLU A 44 17.15 -2.04 -0.05
N THR A 45 17.18 -3.31 0.34
CA THR A 45 17.26 -3.74 1.75
C THR A 45 18.48 -4.62 1.97
N ASP A 46 18.83 -4.89 3.23
CA ASP A 46 19.96 -5.78 3.57
C ASP A 46 19.78 -7.21 3.03
N ASP A 47 18.52 -7.64 2.83
CA ASP A 47 18.16 -8.94 2.26
C ASP A 47 18.00 -8.92 0.72
N GLY A 48 18.24 -7.77 0.09
CA GLY A 48 18.12 -7.54 -1.35
C GLY A 48 17.00 -6.56 -1.74
N PRO A 49 16.80 -6.34 -3.05
CA PRO A 49 15.77 -5.44 -3.55
C PRO A 49 14.37 -5.98 -3.29
N VAL A 50 13.47 -5.13 -2.80
CA VAL A 50 12.06 -5.44 -2.54
C VAL A 50 11.17 -4.54 -3.40
N GLU A 51 10.26 -5.16 -4.16
CA GLU A 51 9.24 -4.45 -4.92
C GLU A 51 8.11 -3.98 -3.99
N VAL A 52 7.89 -2.67 -3.97
CA VAL A 52 6.87 -2.03 -3.15
C VAL A 52 6.07 -1.01 -3.96
N ALA A 53 4.95 -0.56 -3.42
CA ALA A 53 4.17 0.52 -4.00
C ALA A 53 3.60 1.48 -2.95
N ASP A 54 3.46 2.73 -3.36
CA ASP A 54 2.55 3.65 -2.68
C ASP A 54 1.14 3.46 -3.24
N LEU A 55 0.18 3.25 -2.34
CA LEU A 55 -1.23 3.06 -2.66
C LEU A 55 -2.00 4.33 -2.30
N PHE A 56 -2.56 5.00 -3.30
CA PHE A 56 -3.37 6.21 -3.14
C PHE A 56 -4.85 5.81 -3.17
N PHE A 57 -5.50 5.91 -2.02
CA PHE A 57 -6.90 5.54 -1.86
C PHE A 57 -7.82 6.67 -2.34
N ALA A 58 -9.03 6.31 -2.78
CA ALA A 58 -10.03 7.27 -3.24
C ALA A 58 -10.46 8.28 -2.16
N ASP A 59 -10.29 7.96 -0.88
CA ASP A 59 -10.56 8.85 0.25
C ASP A 59 -9.42 9.86 0.56
N GLY A 60 -8.37 9.86 -0.27
CA GLY A 60 -7.24 10.77 -0.17
C GLY A 60 -6.10 10.30 0.73
N ARG A 61 -6.22 9.13 1.36
CA ARG A 61 -5.15 8.53 2.15
C ARG A 61 -4.07 7.91 1.25
N VAL A 62 -2.86 7.78 1.79
CA VAL A 62 -1.76 7.10 1.08
C VAL A 62 -1.10 6.08 2.00
N ALA A 63 -1.09 4.80 1.61
CA ALA A 63 -0.26 3.79 2.27
C ALA A 63 1.09 3.72 1.53
N ARG A 64 2.18 4.00 2.24
CA ARG A 64 3.53 4.05 1.65
C ARG A 64 4.24 2.71 1.76
N GLY A 65 5.05 2.39 0.74
CA GLY A 65 5.97 1.25 0.79
C GLY A 65 5.32 -0.12 1.01
N VAL A 66 4.10 -0.32 0.50
CA VAL A 66 3.38 -1.60 0.63
C VAL A 66 4.02 -2.64 -0.29
N PRO A 67 4.52 -3.78 0.21
CA PRO A 67 5.17 -4.77 -0.64
C PRO A 67 4.19 -5.40 -1.63
N PHE A 68 4.60 -5.62 -2.88
CA PHE A 68 3.72 -6.22 -3.90
C PHE A 68 3.18 -7.59 -3.50
N GLY A 69 3.94 -8.38 -2.73
CA GLY A 69 3.54 -9.71 -2.30
C GLY A 69 2.35 -9.76 -1.31
N VAL A 70 1.88 -8.62 -0.80
CA VAL A 70 0.80 -8.60 0.21
C VAL A 70 -0.58 -8.26 -0.35
N PHE A 71 -0.68 -7.91 -1.63
CA PHE A 71 -1.94 -7.64 -2.30
C PHE A 71 -1.98 -8.24 -3.70
N ALA A 72 -3.18 -8.40 -4.24
CA ALA A 72 -3.41 -8.88 -5.59
C ALA A 72 -4.43 -7.98 -6.29
N PHE A 73 -4.25 -7.79 -7.59
CA PHE A 73 -5.27 -7.20 -8.46
C PHE A 73 -6.44 -8.17 -8.59
N VAL A 74 -7.67 -7.68 -8.48
CA VAL A 74 -8.89 -8.51 -8.49
C VAL A 74 -9.93 -8.06 -9.51
N ASP A 75 -9.49 -7.32 -10.51
CA ASP A 75 -10.27 -7.01 -11.72
C ASP A 75 -10.30 -8.20 -12.70
#